data_AF-A0A2K3LJQ3-F1
#
_entry.id   AF-A0A2K3LJQ3-F1
#
_cell.length_a   1.000
_cell.length_b   1.000
_cell.length_c   1.000
_cell.angle_alpha   90.00
_cell.angle_beta   90.00
_cell.angle_gamma   90.00
#
_symmetry.space_group_name_H-M   'P 1'
#
loop_
_entity.id
_entity.type
_entity.pdbx_description
1 polymer ?
#
loop_
_entity_poly.entity_id
_entity_poly.type
_entity_poly.pdbx_seq_one_letter_code
_entity_poly.pdbx_strand_id
1 'polypeptide(L)'
;MEMAMTVPFSLRNKLKTLCAYGDGWSYAIFWRFLEKNPPMLLNVEEAYYEEQLGEGIQNMIPQVHLLGEGIVGEAAFTNKHNWLHSVSCEVDSGLYQQFSSGIIKTIVVIPVKACGVVQFGSRNT
;
A
#
# COMPACT_ATOMS: atom_id res chain seq x y z
N MET A 1 23.41 33.16 -1.58
CA MET A 1 22.27 32.62 -2.35
C MET A 1 22.21 31.14 -2.04
N GLU A 2 21.29 30.75 -1.17
CA GLU A 2 21.07 29.35 -0.80
C GLU A 2 19.90 28.87 -1.68
N MET A 3 20.19 27.97 -2.63
CA MET A 3 19.15 27.40 -3.47
C MET A 3 18.42 26.33 -2.64
N ALA A 4 17.17 26.62 -2.30
CA ALA A 4 16.26 25.65 -1.72
C ALA A 4 16.23 24.37 -2.58
N MET A 5 16.64 23.25 -2.00
CA MET A 5 16.44 21.93 -2.59
C MET A 5 14.96 21.58 -2.50
N THR A 6 14.17 22.05 -3.47
CA THR A 6 12.80 21.57 -3.63
C THR A 6 12.86 20.12 -4.14
N VAL A 7 12.83 19.17 -3.19
CA VAL A 7 12.62 17.75 -3.49
C VAL A 7 11.31 17.67 -4.29
N PRO A 8 11.28 17.12 -5.51
CA PRO A 8 10.11 17.24 -6.37
C PRO A 8 8.91 16.56 -5.71
N PHE A 9 7.72 17.15 -5.87
CA PHE A 9 6.42 16.70 -5.35
C PHE A 9 5.92 15.35 -5.92
N SER A 10 6.82 14.46 -6.34
CA SER A 10 6.48 13.16 -6.89
C SER A 10 5.73 12.30 -5.87
N LEU A 11 4.80 11.49 -6.36
CA LEU A 11 4.04 10.56 -5.53
C LEU A 11 4.97 9.64 -4.74
N ARG A 12 6.05 9.17 -5.37
CA ARG A 12 7.10 8.39 -4.72
C ARG A 12 7.72 9.10 -3.52
N ASN A 13 8.07 10.38 -3.65
CA ASN A 13 8.65 11.14 -2.54
C ASN A 13 7.65 11.34 -1.40
N LYS A 14 6.36 11.51 -1.72
CA LYS A 14 5.30 11.57 -0.71
C LYS A 14 5.16 10.24 0.03
N LEU A 15 5.12 9.12 -0.69
CA LEU A 15 5.07 7.78 -0.09
C LEU A 15 6.30 7.51 0.78
N LYS A 16 7.51 7.83 0.29
CA LYS A 16 8.75 7.75 1.06
C LYS A 16 8.69 8.59 2.34
N THR A 17 8.17 9.82 2.23
CA THR A 17 8.03 10.73 3.36
C THR A 17 7.06 10.16 4.41
N LEU A 18 5.91 9.63 3.97
CA LEU A 18 4.93 8.99 4.87
C LEU A 18 5.53 7.80 5.61
N CYS A 19 6.38 6.99 4.94
CA CYS A 19 7.12 5.92 5.61
C CYS A 19 8.20 6.44 6.57
N ALA A 20 8.91 7.51 6.22
CA ALA A 20 10.01 8.05 7.03
C ALA A 20 9.54 8.80 8.30
N TYR A 21 8.35 9.39 8.28
CA TYR A 21 7.78 10.11 9.44
C TYR A 21 7.01 9.19 10.40
N GLY A 22 6.46 8.08 9.91
CA GLY A 22 5.82 7.08 10.75
C GLY A 22 6.83 6.01 11.10
N ASP A 23 7.53 6.17 12.23
CA ASP A 23 8.52 5.20 12.73
C ASP A 23 7.96 3.77 12.69
N GLY A 24 8.23 3.03 11.62
CA GLY A 24 7.82 1.63 11.49
C GLY A 24 7.25 1.19 10.14
N TRP A 25 6.89 2.05 9.20
CA TRP A 25 6.40 1.58 7.89
C TRP A 25 7.54 1.26 6.93
N SER A 26 7.62 0.00 6.50
CA SER A 26 8.70 -0.48 5.64
C SER A 26 8.38 -0.40 4.14
N TYR A 27 7.10 -0.26 3.79
CA TYR A 27 6.68 0.08 2.44
C TYR A 27 5.37 0.86 2.41
N ALA A 28 5.14 1.56 1.30
CA ALA A 28 3.85 2.15 0.97
C ALA A 28 3.54 2.01 -0.53
N ILE A 29 2.30 1.69 -0.86
CA ILE A 29 1.80 1.53 -2.23
C ILE A 29 0.60 2.45 -2.39
N PHE A 30 0.52 3.12 -3.53
CA PHE A 30 -0.67 3.84 -3.95
C PHE A 30 -1.40 3.10 -5.06
N TRP A 31 -2.64 2.72 -4.76
CA TRP A 31 -3.57 2.06 -5.66
C TRP A 31 -4.52 3.09 -6.25
N ARG A 32 -4.47 3.35 -7.55
CA ARG A 32 -5.31 4.31 -8.26
C ARG A 32 -6.57 3.64 -8.79
N PHE A 33 -7.72 4.32 -8.71
CA PHE A 33 -8.91 3.93 -9.48
C PHE A 33 -8.67 4.01 -10.98
N LEU A 34 -8.95 2.92 -11.69
CA LEU A 34 -9.08 2.92 -13.13
C LEU A 34 -10.50 3.33 -13.52
N GLU A 35 -10.64 4.50 -14.13
CA GLU A 35 -11.95 5.09 -14.49
C GLU A 35 -12.60 4.44 -15.73
N LYS A 36 -11.92 3.53 -16.42
CA LYS A 36 -12.34 3.01 -17.72
C LYS A 36 -12.99 1.62 -17.60
N ASN A 37 -14.33 1.64 -17.62
CA ASN A 37 -15.26 0.51 -17.73
C ASN A 37 -15.37 -0.44 -16.52
N PRO A 38 -16.58 -0.93 -16.21
CA PRO A 38 -16.76 -1.98 -15.23
C PRO A 38 -16.11 -3.31 -15.69
N PRO A 39 -15.56 -4.10 -14.74
CA PRO A 39 -15.55 -3.82 -13.31
C PRO A 39 -14.52 -2.74 -12.93
N MET A 40 -14.84 -1.96 -11.89
CA MET A 40 -13.91 -0.95 -11.38
C MET A 40 -12.69 -1.64 -10.78
N LEU A 41 -11.51 -1.32 -11.29
CA LEU A 41 -10.23 -1.88 -10.87
C LEU A 41 -9.39 -0.82 -10.17
N LEU A 42 -8.50 -1.27 -9.29
CA LEU A 42 -7.40 -0.47 -8.77
C LEU A 42 -6.07 -1.03 -9.28
N ASN A 43 -5.19 -0.17 -9.78
CA ASN A 43 -3.83 -0.56 -10.19
C ASN A 43 -2.78 0.14 -9.35
N VAL A 44 -1.57 -0.43 -9.30
CA VAL A 44 -0.43 0.26 -8.70
C VAL A 44 -0.06 1.46 -9.57
N GLU A 45 -0.19 2.67 -9.01
CA GLU A 45 0.31 3.89 -9.64
C GLU A 45 1.76 4.16 -9.23
N GLU A 46 2.07 3.99 -7.94
CA GLU A 46 3.42 4.14 -7.43
C GLU A 46 3.61 3.37 -6.13
N ALA A 47 4.85 2.98 -5.85
CA ALA A 47 5.24 2.33 -4.62
C ALA A 47 6.62 2.79 -4.11
N TYR A 48 6.76 2.77 -2.80
CA TYR A 48 8.01 2.95 -2.09
C TYR A 48 8.28 1.72 -1.22
N TYR A 49 9.52 1.24 -1.26
CA TYR A 49 10.03 0.15 -0.44
C TYR A 49 11.33 0.61 0.22
N GLU A 50 11.57 0.19 1.45
CA GLU A 50 12.92 0.20 2.00
C GLU A 50 13.84 -0.69 1.13
N GLU A 51 15.11 -0.31 1.05
CA GLU A 51 16.09 -0.95 0.15
C GLU A 51 16.21 -2.47 0.39
N GLN A 52 16.10 -2.91 1.65
CA GLN A 52 16.15 -4.32 2.04
C GLN A 52 14.92 -5.15 1.60
N LEU A 53 13.86 -4.51 1.11
CA LEU A 53 12.59 -5.13 0.73
C LEU A 53 12.36 -5.16 -0.79
N GLY A 54 13.14 -4.38 -1.55
CA GLY A 54 12.91 -4.08 -2.95
C GLY A 54 12.62 -5.31 -3.80
N GLU A 55 13.48 -6.33 -3.79
CA GLU A 55 13.31 -7.48 -4.69
C GLU A 55 12.26 -8.50 -4.21
N GLY A 56 12.08 -8.64 -2.89
CA GLY A 56 11.15 -9.62 -2.32
C GLY A 56 9.69 -9.20 -2.45
N ILE A 57 9.40 -7.93 -2.23
CA ILE A 57 8.01 -7.43 -2.21
C ILE A 57 7.47 -7.16 -3.61
N GLN A 58 8.29 -6.70 -4.55
CA GLN A 58 7.85 -6.39 -5.91
C GLN A 58 7.16 -7.58 -6.60
N ASN A 59 7.59 -8.80 -6.29
CA ASN A 59 7.03 -10.03 -6.85
C ASN A 59 5.80 -10.56 -6.07
N MET A 60 5.53 -10.05 -4.87
CA MET A 60 4.46 -10.52 -3.98
C MET A 60 3.22 -9.60 -3.98
N ILE A 61 3.29 -8.44 -4.61
CA ILE A 61 2.16 -7.50 -4.69
C ILE A 61 1.31 -7.81 -5.93
N PRO A 62 -0.02 -8.01 -5.76
CA PRO A 62 -0.92 -8.11 -6.91
C PRO A 62 -0.80 -6.87 -7.79
N GLN A 63 -0.76 -7.00 -9.11
CA GLN A 63 -0.66 -5.80 -9.96
C GLN A 63 -1.97 -4.99 -10.00
N VAL A 64 -3.09 -5.66 -9.71
CA VAL A 64 -4.45 -5.11 -9.74
C VAL A 64 -5.31 -5.67 -8.61
N HIS A 65 -6.27 -4.86 -8.16
CA HIS A 65 -7.35 -5.26 -7.25
C HIS A 65 -8.72 -4.96 -7.88
N LEU A 66 -9.71 -5.82 -7.61
CA LEU A 66 -11.11 -5.53 -7.93
C LEU A 66 -11.72 -4.65 -6.84
N LEU A 67 -12.51 -3.65 -7.21
CA LEU A 67 -13.27 -2.87 -6.23
C LEU A 67 -14.22 -3.79 -5.43
N GLY A 68 -14.15 -3.72 -4.10
CA GLY A 68 -14.93 -4.56 -3.20
C GLY A 68 -14.30 -5.91 -2.84
N GLU A 69 -13.18 -6.31 -3.45
CA GLU A 69 -12.50 -7.58 -3.15
C GLU A 69 -11.14 -7.38 -2.46
N GLY A 70 -10.86 -8.24 -1.47
CA GLY A 70 -9.68 -8.13 -0.61
C GLY A 70 -9.65 -6.82 0.17
N ILE A 71 -8.64 -6.64 1.01
CA ILE A 71 -8.61 -5.47 1.90
C ILE A 71 -8.53 -4.12 1.18
N VAL A 72 -7.82 -4.07 0.04
CA VAL A 72 -7.64 -2.84 -0.75
C VAL A 72 -8.94 -2.51 -1.46
N GLY A 73 -9.56 -3.48 -2.12
CA GLY A 73 -10.82 -3.30 -2.81
C GLY A 73 -11.97 -2.99 -1.85
N GLU A 74 -12.04 -3.66 -0.70
CA GLU A 74 -13.04 -3.38 0.32
C GLU A 74 -12.88 -1.97 0.92
N ALA A 75 -11.65 -1.57 1.25
CA ALA A 75 -11.38 -0.21 1.73
C ALA A 75 -11.76 0.86 0.70
N ALA A 76 -11.46 0.60 -0.58
CA ALA A 76 -11.85 1.46 -1.70
C ALA A 76 -13.37 1.58 -1.85
N PHE A 77 -14.10 0.48 -1.69
CA PHE A 77 -15.55 0.42 -1.86
C PHE A 77 -16.31 1.03 -0.68
N THR A 78 -15.90 0.69 0.54
CA THR A 78 -16.56 1.13 1.78
C THR A 78 -16.11 2.50 2.26
N ASN A 79 -14.98 3.00 1.73
CA ASN A 79 -14.29 4.20 2.18
C ASN A 79 -13.96 4.16 3.70
N LYS A 80 -13.66 2.96 4.22
CA LYS A 80 -13.21 2.72 5.59
C LYS A 80 -11.73 2.38 5.62
N HIS A 81 -11.03 2.85 6.65
CA HIS A 81 -9.67 2.43 6.94
C HIS A 81 -9.69 1.03 7.56
N ASN A 82 -8.68 0.22 7.26
CA ASN A 82 -8.53 -1.10 7.88
C ASN A 82 -7.08 -1.30 8.34
N TRP A 83 -6.91 -1.95 9.50
CA TRP A 83 -5.63 -2.26 10.13
C TRP A 83 -5.61 -3.75 10.43
N LEU A 84 -4.64 -4.46 9.85
CA LEU A 84 -4.45 -5.89 10.04
C LEU A 84 -3.08 -6.18 10.64
N HIS A 85 -3.07 -7.14 11.55
CA HIS A 85 -1.85 -7.70 12.13
C HIS A 85 -1.78 -9.21 11.84
N SER A 86 -0.59 -9.76 11.64
CA SER A 86 -0.39 -11.15 11.20
C SER A 86 -1.08 -12.20 12.09
N VAL A 87 -1.26 -11.89 13.38
CA VAL A 87 -1.99 -12.75 14.35
C VAL A 87 -3.51 -12.83 14.11
N SER A 88 -4.08 -11.92 13.30
CA SER A 88 -5.51 -11.83 13.02
C SER A 88 -5.91 -12.35 11.63
N CYS A 89 -4.94 -12.82 10.83
CA CYS A 89 -5.09 -13.04 9.39
C CYS A 89 -5.51 -14.46 8.97
N GLU A 90 -6.25 -15.21 9.79
CA GLU A 90 -6.61 -16.60 9.44
C GLU A 90 -7.49 -16.76 8.17
N VAL A 91 -7.91 -15.70 7.46
CA VAL A 91 -8.98 -15.80 6.44
C VAL A 91 -8.83 -14.95 5.15
N ASP A 92 -7.71 -14.26 4.86
CA ASP A 92 -7.57 -13.53 3.57
C ASP A 92 -6.42 -14.04 2.69
N SER A 93 -6.77 -14.73 1.60
CA SER A 93 -5.85 -15.36 0.65
C SER A 93 -5.01 -14.35 -0.15
N GLY A 94 -5.49 -13.12 -0.32
CA GLY A 94 -4.80 -12.07 -1.09
C GLY A 94 -3.55 -11.53 -0.41
N LEU A 95 -3.52 -11.54 0.93
CA LEU A 95 -2.39 -11.09 1.75
C LEU A 95 -1.57 -12.26 2.31
N TYR A 96 -2.07 -13.48 2.15
CA TYR A 96 -1.46 -14.68 2.71
C TYR A 96 0.00 -14.82 2.30
N GLN A 97 0.39 -14.45 1.08
CA GLN A 97 1.81 -14.49 0.67
C GLN A 97 2.68 -13.43 1.36
N GLN A 98 2.16 -12.23 1.61
CA GLN A 98 2.90 -11.16 2.29
C GLN A 98 3.13 -11.49 3.78
N PHE A 99 2.16 -12.13 4.43
CA PHE A 99 2.27 -12.60 5.82
C PHE A 99 3.02 -13.93 5.95
N SER A 100 2.80 -14.90 5.06
CA SER A 100 3.43 -16.23 5.13
C SER A 100 4.92 -16.21 4.84
N SER A 101 5.40 -15.20 4.09
CA SER A 101 6.85 -14.99 3.91
C SER A 101 7.54 -14.47 5.19
N GLY A 102 6.77 -14.10 6.23
CA GLY A 102 7.30 -13.52 7.47
C GLY A 102 7.90 -12.12 7.28
N ILE A 103 7.81 -11.57 6.07
CA ILE A 103 8.37 -10.28 5.72
C ILE A 103 7.57 -9.17 6.39
N ILE A 104 6.23 -9.26 6.39
CA ILE A 104 5.34 -8.22 6.88
C ILE A 104 4.49 -8.75 8.03
N LYS A 105 4.35 -7.94 9.08
CA LYS A 105 3.56 -8.25 10.28
C LYS A 105 2.30 -7.41 10.39
N THR A 106 2.32 -6.20 9.85
CA THR A 106 1.20 -5.26 9.96
C THR A 106 0.93 -4.64 8.60
N ILE A 107 -0.35 -4.55 8.22
CA ILE A 107 -0.81 -3.88 7.01
C ILE A 107 -1.90 -2.90 7.37
N VAL A 108 -1.83 -1.71 6.80
CA VAL A 108 -2.87 -0.69 6.94
C VAL A 108 -3.29 -0.20 5.56
N VAL A 109 -4.59 -0.11 5.33
CA VAL A 109 -5.16 0.44 4.10
C VAL A 109 -5.99 1.68 4.43
N ILE A 110 -5.68 2.78 3.73
CA ILE A 110 -6.28 4.09 3.94
C ILE A 110 -6.85 4.56 2.61
N PRO A 111 -8.18 4.57 2.43
CA PRO A 111 -8.78 5.16 1.25
C PRO A 111 -8.50 6.66 1.18
N VAL A 112 -8.13 7.12 -0.02
CA VAL A 112 -7.97 8.52 -0.37
C VAL A 112 -9.13 8.87 -1.30
N LYS A 113 -10.09 9.63 -0.78
CA LYS A 113 -11.38 9.90 -1.45
C LYS A 113 -11.20 10.33 -2.90
N ALA A 114 -11.99 9.72 -3.80
CA ALA A 114 -11.99 9.96 -5.25
C ALA A 114 -10.64 9.69 -5.97
N CYS A 115 -9.65 9.18 -5.26
CA CYS A 115 -8.29 9.01 -5.76
C CYS A 115 -7.90 7.53 -5.79
N GLY A 116 -8.07 6.82 -4.69
CA GLY A 116 -7.60 5.46 -4.58
C GLY A 116 -7.43 5.00 -3.15
N VAL A 117 -6.45 4.14 -2.90
CA VAL A 117 -6.10 3.61 -1.57
C VAL A 117 -4.59 3.66 -1.38
N VAL A 118 -4.15 4.11 -0.20
CA VAL A 118 -2.76 3.93 0.22
C VAL A 118 -2.69 2.70 1.10
N GLN A 119 -1.81 1.76 0.75
CA GLN A 119 -1.49 0.60 1.57
C GLN A 119 -0.11 0.80 2.19
N PHE A 120 -0.01 0.63 3.50
CA PHE A 120 1.24 0.57 4.24
C PHE A 120 1.49 -0.83 4.74
N GLY A 121 2.75 -1.24 4.81
CA GLY A 121 3.11 -2.44 5.55
C GLY A 121 4.39 -2.27 6.36
N SER A 122 4.41 -2.96 7.50
CA SER A 122 5.49 -2.91 8.48
C SER A 122 6.00 -4.30 8.80
N ARG A 123 7.33 -4.41 8.98
CA ARG A 123 8.00 -5.59 9.54
C ARG A 123 7.96 -5.64 11.07
N ASN A 124 7.63 -4.52 11.70
CA ASN A 124 7.65 -4.33 13.14
C ASN A 124 6.29 -4.70 13.76
N THR A 125 6.33 -5.11 15.03
CA THR A 125 5.15 -5.36 15.88
C THR A 125 4.75 -4.11 16.63
#